data_AF-A0A6I9Z4R7-F1
#
_entry.id   AF-A0A6I9Z4R7-F1
#
_cell.length_a   1.000
_cell.length_b   1.000
_cell.length_c   1.000
_cell.angle_alpha   90.00
_cell.angle_beta   90.00
_cell.angle_gamma   90.00
#
_symmetry.space_group_name_H-M   'P 1'
#
loop_
_entity.id
_entity.type
_entity.pdbx_description
1 polymer ?
#
loop_
_entity_poly.entity_id
_entity_poly.type
_entity_poly.pdbx_seq_one_letter_code
_entity_poly.pdbx_strand_id
1 'polypeptide(L)'
;MKDFRNWVFAFPLKIRRDLFSVKEVLLNMAVASFDDQYKGCVELMEAELVELNRTEFATNRVYADAWAEAASMWKERKASFSESSTLKPEHAIALMAYTVQGRFHRDFNAAVREAGRTRDSYLNHFPFKAFHFLLTRALHQLGITAAPRCQKVYRGVRNVRFASERAKLVRFGQFTSSSRSNESALRFGTDSFFTIETCYGVNIKNYSFFPGEEEVLIPPFEKFKVVNFTKGQETNFIHLLSLEDDSNYNCVFVKEELKKPQEEEKELGGKQKTLKETSTAGVSDLGHSKTCGRQLTGFAGSAAWGIL
;
A
#
# COMPACT_ATOMS: atom_id res chain seq x y z
N MET A 1 -45.01 38.93 32.16
CA MET A 1 -44.33 40.24 32.25
C MET A 1 -43.19 40.06 33.25
N LYS A 2 -41.98 40.56 32.92
CA LYS A 2 -40.62 40.20 33.42
C LYS A 2 -39.99 39.04 32.62
N ASP A 3 -38.79 39.12 32.07
CA ASP A 3 -37.84 40.22 31.82
C ASP A 3 -36.86 39.67 30.77
N PHE A 4 -36.71 40.34 29.63
CA PHE A 4 -35.73 39.98 28.59
C PHE A 4 -34.40 40.65 28.93
N ARG A 5 -33.39 39.87 29.34
CA ARG A 5 -32.01 40.35 29.42
C ARG A 5 -31.14 39.67 28.38
N ASN A 6 -30.73 40.49 27.42
CA ASN A 6 -29.66 40.30 26.45
C ASN A 6 -28.44 39.61 27.04
N TRP A 7 -28.01 38.52 26.42
CA TRP A 7 -26.61 38.13 26.38
C TRP A 7 -26.17 38.10 24.92
N VAL A 8 -25.58 39.21 24.49
CA VAL A 8 -24.78 39.31 23.27
C VAL A 8 -23.48 38.58 23.59
N PHE A 9 -23.28 37.40 23.01
CA PHE A 9 -21.96 36.83 22.92
C PHE A 9 -21.36 37.03 21.55
N ALA A 10 -20.14 37.53 21.61
CA ALA A 10 -19.33 37.99 20.52
C ALA A 10 -19.00 36.90 19.49
N PHE A 11 -18.70 37.42 18.31
CA PHE A 11 -18.26 36.81 17.05
C PHE A 11 -17.19 35.70 17.16
N PRO A 12 -17.03 34.90 16.08
CA PRO A 12 -16.51 33.54 16.14
C PRO A 12 -15.00 33.49 16.34
N LEU A 13 -14.57 32.43 17.02
CA LEU A 13 -13.19 31.94 17.02
C LEU A 13 -12.74 31.72 15.57
N LYS A 14 -12.02 32.71 15.02
CA LYS A 14 -11.13 32.51 13.88
C LYS A 14 -10.05 31.54 14.34
N ILE A 15 -10.27 30.25 14.09
CA ILE A 15 -9.22 29.24 14.10
C ILE A 15 -8.11 29.80 13.21
N ARG A 16 -6.92 30.04 13.77
CA ARG A 16 -5.72 30.35 13.00
C ARG A 16 -5.55 29.23 11.98
N ARG A 17 -5.91 29.50 10.72
CA ARG A 17 -5.52 28.67 9.60
C ARG A 17 -4.00 28.76 9.55
N ASP A 18 -3.32 27.65 9.84
CA ASP A 18 -1.90 27.56 9.56
C ASP A 18 -1.67 27.97 8.11
N LEU A 19 -0.65 28.79 7.92
CA LEU A 19 -0.32 29.52 6.69
C LEU A 19 0.21 28.62 5.56
N PHE A 20 -0.36 27.42 5.40
CA PHE A 20 0.00 26.50 4.33
C PHE A 20 -0.89 26.76 3.13
N SER A 21 -0.28 27.08 1.99
CA SER A 21 -1.00 27.21 0.72
C SER A 21 -1.69 25.89 0.40
N VAL A 22 -3.02 25.93 0.25
CA VAL A 22 -3.80 24.77 -0.18
C VAL A 22 -3.34 24.36 -1.58
N LYS A 23 -2.95 23.08 -1.74
CA LYS A 23 -2.47 22.55 -3.03
C LYS A 23 -3.67 22.22 -3.93
N GLU A 24 -3.70 22.75 -5.15
CA GLU A 24 -4.68 22.30 -6.15
C GLU A 24 -4.15 21.08 -6.92
N VAL A 25 -4.99 20.06 -7.11
CA VAL A 25 -4.64 18.82 -7.82
C VAL A 25 -5.78 18.41 -8.75
N LEU A 26 -5.49 18.17 -10.02
CA LEU A 26 -6.48 17.62 -10.95
C LEU A 26 -6.56 16.10 -10.80
N LEU A 27 -7.76 15.56 -10.61
CA LEU A 27 -7.99 14.12 -10.64
C LEU A 27 -7.74 13.58 -12.05
N ASN A 28 -7.13 12.40 -12.10
CA ASN A 28 -6.78 11.69 -13.33
C ASN A 28 -6.86 10.17 -13.10
N MET A 29 -6.40 9.39 -14.08
CA MET A 29 -6.40 7.93 -14.04
C MET A 29 -5.24 7.30 -13.24
N ALA A 30 -4.40 8.13 -12.60
CA ALA A 30 -3.25 7.73 -11.81
C ALA A 30 -2.31 6.72 -12.50
N VAL A 31 -1.96 6.97 -13.76
CA VAL A 31 -1.15 6.05 -14.59
C VAL A 31 0.24 5.70 -14.02
N ALA A 32 0.75 6.49 -13.08
CA ALA A 32 2.01 6.25 -12.38
C ALA A 32 1.88 5.29 -11.18
N SER A 33 0.66 4.91 -10.78
CA SER A 33 0.46 4.05 -9.61
C SER A 33 0.66 2.58 -9.90
N PHE A 34 1.15 1.84 -8.92
CA PHE A 34 1.12 0.38 -8.93
C PHE A 34 -0.23 -0.13 -8.43
N ASP A 35 -0.90 -0.98 -9.21
CA ASP A 35 -2.32 -1.32 -9.03
C ASP A 35 -2.61 -2.82 -9.21
N ASP A 36 -1.60 -3.66 -8.94
CA ASP A 36 -1.65 -5.10 -9.19
C ASP A 36 -2.74 -5.80 -8.37
N GLN A 37 -3.51 -6.65 -9.05
CA GLN A 37 -4.56 -7.49 -8.47
C GLN A 37 -4.11 -8.93 -8.23
N TYR A 38 -2.92 -9.30 -8.70
CA TYR A 38 -2.31 -10.62 -8.54
C TYR A 38 -3.16 -11.76 -9.12
N LYS A 39 -3.87 -11.48 -10.23
CA LYS A 39 -4.73 -12.45 -10.91
C LYS A 39 -3.87 -13.55 -11.52
N GLY A 40 -4.01 -14.77 -11.01
CA GLY A 40 -3.33 -15.96 -11.51
C GLY A 40 -1.93 -16.21 -10.94
N CYS A 41 -1.50 -15.47 -9.91
CA CYS A 41 -0.17 -15.64 -9.31
C CYS A 41 -0.15 -15.58 -7.78
N VAL A 42 -1.28 -15.84 -7.13
CA VAL A 42 -1.39 -15.78 -5.66
C VAL A 42 -0.39 -16.72 -5.00
N GLU A 43 -0.36 -18.00 -5.41
CA GLU A 43 0.54 -19.01 -4.83
C GLU A 43 2.03 -18.67 -5.05
N LEU A 44 2.35 -18.14 -6.25
CA LEU A 44 3.71 -17.69 -6.56
C LEU A 44 4.12 -16.52 -5.68
N MET A 45 3.25 -15.54 -5.48
CA MET A 45 3.54 -14.42 -4.58
C MET A 45 3.63 -14.86 -3.11
N GLU A 46 2.82 -15.84 -2.69
CA GLU A 46 2.89 -16.41 -1.33
C GLU A 46 4.24 -17.09 -1.07
N ALA A 47 4.81 -17.78 -2.07
CA ALA A 47 6.13 -18.40 -1.96
C ALA A 47 7.27 -17.38 -1.75
N GLU A 48 7.13 -16.16 -2.27
CA GLU A 48 8.14 -15.10 -2.18
C GLU A 48 8.08 -14.29 -0.87
N LEU A 49 7.01 -14.46 -0.07
CA LEU A 49 6.77 -13.63 1.12
C LEU A 49 7.89 -13.69 2.16
N VAL A 50 8.54 -14.84 2.32
CA VAL A 50 9.60 -15.02 3.32
C VAL A 50 10.78 -14.12 3.01
N GLU A 51 11.29 -14.16 1.77
CA GLU A 51 12.45 -13.35 1.37
C GLU A 51 12.09 -11.86 1.22
N LEU A 52 10.91 -11.55 0.69
CA LEU A 52 10.43 -10.16 0.61
C LEU A 52 10.32 -9.53 2.01
N ASN A 53 9.68 -10.20 2.97
CA ASN A 53 9.57 -9.66 4.33
C ASN A 53 10.94 -9.50 4.99
N ARG A 54 11.85 -10.48 4.83
CA ARG A 54 13.21 -10.39 5.39
C ARG A 54 13.95 -9.16 4.86
N THR A 55 13.89 -8.91 3.55
CA THR A 55 14.63 -7.83 2.90
C THR A 55 13.96 -6.46 3.11
N GLU A 56 12.63 -6.38 3.00
CA GLU A 56 11.87 -5.14 3.18
C GLU A 56 11.90 -4.68 4.64
N PHE A 57 11.78 -5.57 5.63
CA PHE A 57 11.90 -5.18 7.04
C PHE A 57 13.32 -4.72 7.41
N ALA A 58 14.36 -5.32 6.83
CA ALA A 58 15.74 -4.91 7.09
C ALA A 58 16.04 -3.50 6.57
N THR A 59 15.37 -3.08 5.49
CA THR A 59 15.62 -1.80 4.82
C THR A 59 14.59 -0.72 5.15
N ASN A 60 13.45 -1.09 5.72
CA ASN A 60 12.34 -0.19 6.02
C ASN A 60 11.83 -0.36 7.46
N ARG A 61 12.46 0.35 8.40
CA ARG A 61 12.11 0.29 9.84
C ARG A 61 10.68 0.72 10.11
N VAL A 62 10.17 1.74 9.39
CA VAL A 62 8.77 2.20 9.54
C VAL A 62 7.78 1.08 9.22
N TYR A 63 8.08 0.27 8.20
CA TYR A 63 7.27 -0.91 7.88
C TYR A 63 7.41 -2.00 8.96
N ALA A 64 8.64 -2.32 9.35
CA ALA A 64 8.89 -3.35 10.37
C ALA A 64 8.20 -3.04 11.71
N ASP A 65 8.27 -1.79 12.18
CA ASP A 65 7.68 -1.34 13.44
C ASP A 65 6.15 -1.38 13.38
N ALA A 66 5.54 -0.86 12.29
CA ALA A 66 4.09 -0.92 12.09
C ALA A 66 3.57 -2.36 11.99
N TRP A 67 4.32 -3.25 11.34
CA TRP A 67 3.99 -4.66 11.27
C TRP A 67 4.05 -5.33 12.65
N ALA A 68 5.09 -5.07 13.44
CA ALA A 68 5.24 -5.61 14.78
C ALA A 68 4.10 -5.16 15.72
N GLU A 69 3.72 -3.89 15.66
CA GLU A 69 2.60 -3.34 16.44
C GLU A 69 1.27 -3.99 16.03
N ALA A 70 1.00 -4.09 14.73
CA ALA A 70 -0.18 -4.75 14.19
C ALA A 70 -0.24 -6.24 14.55
N ALA A 71 0.89 -6.94 14.52
CA ALA A 71 0.98 -8.34 14.92
C ALA A 71 0.68 -8.52 16.42
N SER A 72 1.13 -7.60 17.27
CA SER A 72 0.78 -7.61 18.70
C SER A 72 -0.72 -7.43 18.90
N MET A 73 -1.32 -6.43 18.24
CA MET A 73 -2.76 -6.18 18.30
C MET A 73 -3.57 -7.38 17.79
N TRP A 74 -3.16 -7.98 16.67
CA TRP A 74 -3.81 -9.18 16.15
C TRP A 74 -3.76 -10.32 17.17
N LYS A 75 -2.61 -10.56 17.80
CA LYS A 75 -2.44 -11.61 18.82
C LYS A 75 -3.35 -11.40 20.03
N GLU A 76 -3.55 -10.16 20.46
CA GLU A 76 -4.45 -9.80 21.56
C GLU A 76 -5.92 -9.99 21.19
N ARG A 77 -6.31 -9.58 19.97
CA ARG A 77 -7.70 -9.58 19.53
C ARG A 77 -8.14 -10.87 18.85
N LYS A 78 -7.23 -11.79 18.50
CA LYS A 78 -7.54 -13.02 17.74
C LYS A 78 -8.69 -13.83 18.35
N ALA A 79 -8.80 -13.86 19.68
CA ALA A 79 -9.85 -14.59 20.39
C ALA A 79 -11.23 -13.92 20.28
N SER A 80 -11.27 -12.62 19.97
CA SER A 80 -12.50 -11.87 19.71
C SER A 80 -12.96 -11.97 18.25
N PHE A 81 -12.12 -12.46 17.35
CA PHE A 81 -12.55 -12.83 16.02
C PHE A 81 -13.24 -14.19 16.09
N SER A 82 -14.46 -14.25 15.57
CA SER A 82 -15.20 -15.51 15.34
C SER A 82 -14.29 -16.54 14.64
N GLU A 83 -14.44 -17.82 14.98
CA GLU A 83 -13.82 -18.94 14.22
C GLU A 83 -14.15 -18.89 12.72
N SER A 84 -15.16 -18.11 12.32
CA SER A 84 -15.52 -17.84 10.93
C SER A 84 -14.63 -16.81 10.21
N SER A 85 -13.57 -16.28 10.83
CA SER A 85 -12.63 -15.40 10.12
C SER A 85 -11.92 -16.18 9.02
N THR A 86 -12.21 -15.84 7.77
CA THR A 86 -11.62 -16.49 6.59
C THR A 86 -10.22 -15.98 6.24
N LEU A 87 -9.73 -14.96 6.95
CA LEU A 87 -8.42 -14.37 6.68
C LEU A 87 -7.29 -15.17 7.33
N LYS A 88 -6.23 -15.40 6.55
CA LYS A 88 -4.94 -15.82 7.11
C LYS A 88 -4.41 -14.72 8.05
N PRO A 89 -3.66 -15.05 9.12
CA PRO A 89 -3.13 -14.08 10.07
C PRO A 89 -2.39 -12.90 9.40
N GLU A 90 -1.54 -13.15 8.42
CA GLU A 90 -0.78 -12.15 7.69
C GLU A 90 -1.66 -11.15 6.92
N HIS A 91 -2.82 -11.58 6.43
CA HIS A 91 -3.80 -10.68 5.79
C HIS A 91 -4.46 -9.76 6.82
N ALA A 92 -4.83 -10.31 7.99
CA ALA A 92 -5.40 -9.52 9.08
C ALA A 92 -4.40 -8.52 9.67
N ILE A 93 -3.14 -8.94 9.82
CA ILE A 93 -2.04 -8.08 10.27
C ILE A 93 -1.78 -6.97 9.25
N ALA A 94 -1.82 -7.25 7.94
CA ALA A 94 -1.65 -6.23 6.92
C ALA A 94 -2.73 -5.14 6.98
N LEU A 95 -3.99 -5.53 7.19
CA LEU A 95 -5.10 -4.59 7.41
C LEU A 95 -4.86 -3.73 8.66
N MET A 96 -4.50 -4.35 9.79
CA MET A 96 -4.20 -3.65 11.04
C MET A 96 -3.04 -2.69 10.87
N ALA A 97 -1.93 -3.12 10.25
CA ALA A 97 -0.74 -2.31 9.98
C ALA A 97 -1.06 -1.08 9.14
N TYR A 98 -1.95 -1.19 8.15
CA TYR A 98 -2.39 -0.04 7.37
C TYR A 98 -3.09 1.04 8.23
N THR A 99 -3.72 0.65 9.34
CA THR A 99 -4.42 1.58 10.25
C THR A 99 -3.60 2.01 11.46
N VAL A 100 -2.36 1.52 11.62
CA VAL A 100 -1.46 1.91 12.72
C VAL A 100 -1.25 3.41 12.71
N GLN A 101 -1.24 4.00 13.91
CA GLN A 101 -0.98 5.43 14.06
C GLN A 101 0.42 5.80 13.55
N GLY A 102 0.52 6.90 12.83
CA GLY A 102 1.80 7.46 12.40
C GLY A 102 1.93 7.49 10.88
N ARG A 103 3.17 7.33 10.41
CA ARG A 103 3.53 7.66 9.02
C ARG A 103 3.50 6.48 8.04
N PHE A 104 3.32 5.24 8.52
CA PHE A 104 3.42 4.05 7.67
C PHE A 104 2.44 4.08 6.48
N HIS A 105 1.14 4.24 6.73
CA HIS A 105 0.14 4.30 5.65
C HIS A 105 0.40 5.46 4.66
N ARG A 106 0.92 6.59 5.15
CA ARG A 106 1.25 7.76 4.32
C ARG A 106 2.43 7.46 3.40
N ASP A 107 3.49 6.86 3.93
CA ASP A 107 4.70 6.53 3.20
C ASP A 107 4.44 5.38 2.20
N PHE A 108 3.69 4.35 2.62
CA PHE A 108 3.21 3.27 1.76
C PHE A 108 2.39 3.83 0.58
N ASN A 109 1.35 4.62 0.87
CA ASN A 109 0.51 5.19 -0.18
C ASN A 109 1.29 6.15 -1.10
N ALA A 110 2.32 6.83 -0.58
CA ALA A 110 3.21 7.63 -1.42
C ALA A 110 4.03 6.79 -2.38
N ALA A 111 4.58 5.66 -1.91
CA ALA A 111 5.31 4.74 -2.76
C ALA A 111 4.40 4.10 -3.82
N VAL A 112 3.16 3.71 -3.46
CA VAL A 112 2.20 3.11 -4.40
C VAL A 112 1.85 4.05 -5.56
N ARG A 113 1.67 5.36 -5.30
CA ARG A 113 1.38 6.36 -6.34
C ARG A 113 2.44 6.49 -7.42
N GLU A 114 3.68 6.07 -7.12
CA GLU A 114 4.86 6.32 -7.95
C GLU A 114 5.47 5.02 -8.52
N ALA A 115 5.24 3.88 -7.87
CA ALA A 115 5.87 2.61 -8.22
C ALA A 115 5.51 2.10 -9.62
N GLY A 116 4.38 2.53 -10.19
CA GLY A 116 3.94 2.21 -11.53
C GLY A 116 4.47 3.14 -12.62
N ARG A 117 5.45 4.02 -12.36
CA ARG A 117 6.04 4.87 -13.41
C ARG A 117 6.82 4.07 -14.45
N THR A 118 7.61 3.11 -14.00
CA THR A 118 8.44 2.24 -14.83
C THR A 118 8.59 0.88 -14.16
N ARG A 119 8.98 -0.14 -14.94
CA ARG A 119 9.30 -1.47 -14.39
C ARG A 119 10.38 -1.39 -13.30
N ASP A 120 11.41 -0.58 -13.53
CA ASP A 120 12.51 -0.36 -12.59
C ASP A 120 12.05 0.34 -11.29
N SER A 121 11.13 1.30 -11.39
CA SER A 121 10.54 1.96 -10.22
C SER A 121 9.86 0.97 -9.29
N TYR A 122 9.17 -0.04 -9.85
CA TYR A 122 8.56 -1.09 -9.05
C TYR A 122 9.58 -2.10 -8.52
N LEU A 123 10.42 -2.66 -9.39
CA LEU A 123 11.31 -3.75 -8.99
C LEU A 123 12.34 -3.30 -7.95
N ASN A 124 12.98 -2.15 -8.18
CA ASN A 124 14.15 -1.73 -7.43
C ASN A 124 13.87 -0.64 -6.37
N HIS A 125 12.77 0.12 -6.51
CA HIS A 125 12.51 1.29 -5.67
C HIS A 125 11.22 1.22 -4.84
N PHE A 126 10.44 0.14 -4.95
CA PHE A 126 9.24 -0.07 -4.15
C PHE A 126 9.47 -1.10 -3.03
N PRO A 127 9.70 -0.67 -1.77
CA PRO A 127 10.04 -1.55 -0.65
C PRO A 127 8.79 -1.99 0.15
N PHE A 128 7.69 -2.28 -0.56
CA PHE A 128 6.42 -2.69 0.03
C PHE A 128 5.71 -3.75 -0.82
N LYS A 129 6.45 -4.59 -1.55
CA LYS A 129 5.91 -5.63 -2.44
C LYS A 129 5.10 -6.66 -1.65
N ALA A 130 5.63 -7.14 -0.53
CA ALA A 130 4.92 -8.08 0.32
C ALA A 130 3.67 -7.42 0.94
N PHE A 131 3.81 -6.20 1.46
CA PHE A 131 2.70 -5.50 2.08
C PHE A 131 1.56 -5.20 1.09
N HIS A 132 1.89 -4.70 -0.09
CA HIS A 132 0.91 -4.44 -1.15
C HIS A 132 0.15 -5.70 -1.52
N PHE A 133 0.85 -6.84 -1.68
CA PHE A 133 0.23 -8.12 -1.95
C PHE A 133 -0.72 -8.55 -0.85
N LEU A 134 -0.25 -8.60 0.40
CA LEU A 134 -1.03 -9.04 1.55
C LEU A 134 -2.28 -8.17 1.75
N LEU A 135 -2.15 -6.86 1.62
CA LEU A 135 -3.27 -5.93 1.74
C LEU A 135 -4.29 -6.10 0.61
N THR A 136 -3.84 -6.21 -0.65
CA THR A 136 -4.74 -6.50 -1.79
C THR A 136 -5.47 -7.82 -1.60
N ARG A 137 -4.77 -8.88 -1.14
CA ARG A 137 -5.38 -10.19 -0.88
C ARG A 137 -6.39 -10.15 0.25
N ALA A 138 -6.09 -9.44 1.33
CA ALA A 138 -7.00 -9.26 2.45
C ALA A 138 -8.32 -8.60 2.02
N LEU A 139 -8.23 -7.50 1.25
CA LEU A 139 -9.43 -6.83 0.73
C LEU A 139 -10.21 -7.72 -0.24
N HIS A 140 -9.54 -8.42 -1.15
CA HIS A 140 -10.21 -9.35 -2.05
C HIS A 140 -10.97 -10.45 -1.28
N GLN A 141 -10.36 -11.06 -0.27
CA GLN A 141 -11.00 -12.12 0.54
C GLN A 141 -12.23 -11.61 1.30
N LEU A 142 -12.13 -10.45 1.95
CA LEU A 142 -13.25 -9.84 2.66
C LEU A 142 -14.37 -9.35 1.71
N GLY A 143 -13.99 -8.88 0.52
CA GLY A 143 -14.91 -8.36 -0.48
C GLY A 143 -15.81 -9.42 -1.11
N ILE A 144 -15.35 -10.67 -1.24
CA ILE A 144 -16.13 -11.78 -1.82
C ILE A 144 -17.45 -12.00 -1.06
N THR A 145 -17.41 -11.86 0.27
CA THR A 145 -18.56 -12.08 1.15
C THR A 145 -19.30 -10.80 1.53
N ALA A 146 -18.88 -9.64 1.00
CA ALA A 146 -19.45 -8.36 1.36
C ALA A 146 -20.85 -8.17 0.76
N ALA A 147 -21.83 -7.86 1.61
CA ALA A 147 -23.19 -7.53 1.23
C ALA A 147 -23.67 -6.25 1.96
N PRO A 148 -24.23 -5.26 1.26
CA PRO A 148 -24.32 -5.14 -0.21
C PRO A 148 -22.93 -4.99 -0.86
N ARG A 149 -22.80 -5.37 -2.14
CA ARG A 149 -21.53 -5.29 -2.89
C ARG A 149 -21.02 -3.85 -3.00
N CYS A 150 -21.92 -2.90 -3.19
CA CYS A 150 -21.58 -1.48 -3.29
C CYS A 150 -22.09 -0.71 -2.08
N GLN A 151 -21.32 0.28 -1.64
CA GLN A 151 -21.64 1.09 -0.46
C GLN A 151 -21.23 2.55 -0.66
N LYS A 152 -22.01 3.44 -0.05
CA LYS A 152 -21.74 4.88 -0.01
C LYS A 152 -20.81 5.20 1.16
N VAL A 153 -19.72 5.88 0.87
CA VAL A 153 -18.67 6.27 1.83
C VAL A 153 -18.21 7.70 1.58
N TYR A 154 -17.49 8.25 2.54
CA TYR A 154 -17.07 9.64 2.56
C TYR A 154 -15.57 9.76 2.83
N ARG A 155 -14.93 10.75 2.23
CA ARG A 155 -13.52 11.06 2.49
C ARG A 155 -13.32 12.58 2.53
N GLY A 156 -12.94 13.08 3.69
CA GLY A 156 -12.45 14.44 3.86
C GLY A 156 -10.94 14.53 3.64
N VAL A 157 -10.49 15.60 2.99
CA VAL A 157 -9.06 15.85 2.75
C VAL A 157 -8.72 17.27 3.20
N ARG A 158 -7.61 17.40 3.92
CA ARG A 158 -7.02 18.68 4.33
C ARG A 158 -5.84 19.05 3.43
N ASN A 159 -5.61 20.34 3.24
CA ASN A 159 -4.48 20.96 2.52
C ASN A 159 -4.41 20.65 1.02
N VAL A 160 -5.42 19.95 0.46
CA VAL A 160 -5.49 19.62 -0.96
C VAL A 160 -6.91 19.87 -1.48
N ARG A 161 -7.01 20.67 -2.55
CA ARG A 161 -8.22 20.90 -3.34
C ARG A 161 -8.15 20.11 -4.62
N PHE A 162 -8.83 18.98 -4.64
CA PHE A 162 -9.01 18.20 -5.84
C PHE A 162 -10.02 18.88 -6.76
N ALA A 163 -9.69 18.91 -8.05
CA ALA A 163 -10.57 19.41 -9.10
C ALA A 163 -10.74 18.34 -10.18
N SER A 164 -11.92 18.34 -10.79
CA SER A 164 -12.26 17.43 -11.88
C SER A 164 -13.42 18.02 -12.69
N GLU A 165 -13.90 17.27 -13.66
CA GLU A 165 -15.06 17.61 -14.48
C GLU A 165 -16.05 16.44 -14.48
N ARG A 166 -17.33 16.76 -14.70
CA ARG A 166 -18.37 15.75 -14.79
C ARG A 166 -18.05 14.76 -15.92
N ALA A 167 -18.39 13.49 -15.70
CA ALA A 167 -18.14 12.36 -16.59
C ALA A 167 -16.66 11.98 -16.78
N LYS A 168 -15.70 12.69 -16.17
CA LYS A 168 -14.29 12.29 -16.21
C LYS A 168 -14.07 10.95 -15.48
N LEU A 169 -13.21 10.11 -16.04
CA LEU A 169 -12.75 8.88 -15.42
C LEU A 169 -11.55 9.17 -14.53
N VAL A 170 -11.57 8.63 -13.31
CA VAL A 170 -10.54 8.87 -12.30
C VAL A 170 -10.24 7.61 -11.50
N ARG A 171 -9.02 7.54 -10.97
CA ARG A 171 -8.56 6.55 -9.98
C ARG A 171 -7.79 7.28 -8.89
N PHE A 172 -7.78 6.73 -7.68
CA PHE A 172 -6.95 7.29 -6.62
C PHE A 172 -5.47 6.92 -6.77
N GLY A 173 -5.17 5.78 -7.39
CA GLY A 173 -3.79 5.31 -7.60
C GLY A 173 -3.06 4.91 -6.32
N GLN A 174 -3.80 4.64 -5.26
CA GLN A 174 -3.31 4.16 -3.97
C GLN A 174 -4.47 3.54 -3.21
N PHE A 175 -4.15 2.85 -2.12
CA PHE A 175 -5.17 2.50 -1.14
C PHE A 175 -5.73 3.78 -0.54
N THR A 176 -7.07 3.84 -0.49
CA THR A 176 -7.77 5.07 -0.14
C THR A 176 -8.73 4.81 1.00
N SER A 177 -8.38 5.34 2.18
CA SER A 177 -9.25 5.32 3.34
C SER A 177 -10.46 6.22 3.12
N SER A 178 -11.62 5.68 3.43
CA SER A 178 -12.90 6.39 3.46
C SER A 178 -13.67 5.92 4.69
N SER A 179 -14.79 6.56 5.00
CA SER A 179 -15.60 6.25 6.18
C SER A 179 -17.06 6.12 5.79
N ARG A 180 -17.78 5.19 6.43
CA ARG A 180 -19.25 5.11 6.34
C ARG A 180 -19.95 6.28 7.05
N SER A 181 -19.28 6.89 8.03
CA SER A 181 -19.74 8.09 8.73
C SER A 181 -19.21 9.36 8.05
N ASN A 182 -20.12 10.26 7.72
CA ASN A 182 -19.81 11.59 7.20
C ASN A 182 -19.03 12.40 8.26
N GLU A 183 -19.45 12.31 9.52
CA GLU A 183 -18.86 12.99 10.67
C GLU A 183 -17.40 12.56 10.87
N SER A 184 -17.12 11.25 10.80
CA SER A 184 -15.76 10.73 10.83
C SER A 184 -14.92 11.27 9.68
N ALA A 185 -15.44 11.29 8.46
CA ALA A 185 -14.72 11.81 7.28
C ALA A 185 -14.39 13.31 7.41
N LEU A 186 -15.30 14.13 7.95
CA LEU A 186 -15.09 15.58 8.14
C LEU A 186 -13.91 15.89 9.07
N ARG A 187 -13.61 15.02 10.03
CA ARG A 187 -12.46 15.19 10.94
C ARG A 187 -11.11 15.15 10.22
N PHE A 188 -11.03 14.45 9.08
CA PHE A 188 -9.81 14.36 8.27
C PHE A 188 -9.57 15.58 7.39
N GLY A 189 -10.59 16.38 7.11
CA GLY A 189 -10.45 17.66 6.42
C GLY A 189 -11.65 18.03 5.56
N THR A 190 -11.66 19.30 5.13
CA THR A 190 -12.78 19.90 4.38
C THR A 190 -12.32 20.67 3.15
N ASP A 191 -11.04 20.68 2.79
CA ASP A 191 -10.58 21.35 1.56
C ASP A 191 -11.11 20.63 0.31
N SER A 192 -11.14 19.30 0.35
CA SER A 192 -11.93 18.47 -0.56
C SER A 192 -12.78 17.50 0.22
N PHE A 193 -14.03 17.31 -0.19
CA PHE A 193 -14.93 16.33 0.39
C PHE A 193 -15.50 15.43 -0.70
N PHE A 194 -15.19 14.14 -0.58
CA PHE A 194 -15.64 13.12 -1.51
C PHE A 194 -16.86 12.40 -0.96
N THR A 195 -17.89 12.27 -1.79
CA THR A 195 -18.93 11.25 -1.66
C THR A 195 -18.66 10.17 -2.69
N ILE A 196 -18.47 8.93 -2.25
CA ILE A 196 -18.01 7.84 -3.11
C ILE A 196 -19.00 6.69 -2.99
N GLU A 197 -19.48 6.20 -4.12
CA GLU A 197 -20.17 4.92 -4.20
C GLU A 197 -19.17 3.88 -4.73
N THR A 198 -18.63 3.07 -3.84
CA THR A 198 -17.57 2.08 -4.11
C THR A 198 -18.15 0.67 -4.11
N CYS A 199 -17.71 -0.17 -5.05
CA CYS A 199 -18.08 -1.58 -5.14
C CYS A 199 -16.92 -2.53 -4.83
N TYR A 200 -15.72 -1.98 -4.62
CA TYR A 200 -14.51 -2.73 -4.26
C TYR A 200 -13.93 -2.32 -2.90
N GLY A 201 -14.47 -1.26 -2.30
CA GLY A 201 -14.15 -0.81 -0.96
C GLY A 201 -14.69 -1.77 0.10
N VAL A 202 -13.82 -2.15 1.03
CA VAL A 202 -14.12 -3.14 2.07
C VAL A 202 -14.18 -2.45 3.42
N ASN A 203 -15.20 -2.78 4.21
CA ASN A 203 -15.28 -2.34 5.61
C ASN A 203 -14.22 -3.08 6.44
N ILE A 204 -13.23 -2.35 6.94
CA ILE A 204 -12.11 -2.89 7.71
C ILE A 204 -12.18 -2.49 9.19
N LYS A 205 -13.32 -1.97 9.67
CA LYS A 205 -13.55 -1.55 11.06
C LYS A 205 -13.03 -2.56 12.09
N ASN A 206 -13.29 -3.85 11.86
CA ASN A 206 -12.92 -4.90 12.81
C ASN A 206 -11.40 -5.17 12.83
N TYR A 207 -10.68 -4.75 11.80
CA TYR A 207 -9.23 -4.89 11.65
C TYR A 207 -8.51 -3.53 11.80
N SER A 208 -9.14 -2.54 12.43
CA SER A 208 -8.58 -1.20 12.59
C SER A 208 -8.15 -0.93 14.04
N PHE A 209 -7.08 -0.14 14.19
CA PHE A 209 -6.71 0.49 15.47
C PHE A 209 -7.76 1.51 15.91
N PHE A 210 -8.56 2.05 14.98
CA PHE A 210 -9.56 3.08 15.20
C PHE A 210 -10.96 2.65 14.72
N PRO A 211 -11.63 1.68 15.37
CA PRO A 211 -12.95 1.20 14.91
C PRO A 211 -14.02 2.29 14.78
N GLY A 212 -13.91 3.38 15.54
CA GLY A 212 -14.84 4.52 15.48
C GLY A 212 -14.71 5.38 14.21
N GLU A 213 -13.69 5.14 13.38
CA GLU A 213 -13.57 5.77 12.06
C GLU A 213 -14.49 5.14 11.02
N GLU A 214 -15.09 3.97 11.30
CA GLU A 214 -15.95 3.23 10.37
C GLU A 214 -15.29 3.05 8.99
N GLU A 215 -14.00 2.72 9.01
CA GLU A 215 -13.13 2.77 7.83
C GLU A 215 -13.55 1.74 6.77
N VAL A 216 -13.70 2.24 5.54
CA VAL A 216 -13.81 1.46 4.32
C VAL A 216 -12.58 1.74 3.48
N LEU A 217 -11.79 0.70 3.23
CA LEU A 217 -10.56 0.80 2.45
C LEU A 217 -10.81 0.44 0.99
N ILE A 218 -10.55 1.41 0.12
CA ILE A 218 -10.73 1.29 -1.33
C ILE A 218 -9.39 0.89 -1.97
N PRO A 219 -9.32 -0.19 -2.77
CA PRO A 219 -8.09 -0.61 -3.42
C PRO A 219 -7.69 0.35 -4.57
N PRO A 220 -6.40 0.38 -4.96
CA PRO A 220 -5.90 1.30 -6.00
C PRO A 220 -6.53 1.06 -7.37
N PHE A 221 -7.13 -0.13 -7.59
CA PHE A 221 -7.60 -0.55 -8.89
C PHE A 221 -9.03 -0.16 -9.27
N GLU A 222 -9.79 0.38 -8.33
CA GLU A 222 -11.17 0.77 -8.61
C GLU A 222 -11.22 2.03 -9.48
N LYS A 223 -11.93 1.93 -10.61
CA LYS A 223 -12.16 3.03 -11.55
C LYS A 223 -13.49 3.71 -11.25
N PHE A 224 -13.46 5.03 -11.19
CA PHE A 224 -14.63 5.84 -10.90
C PHE A 224 -14.98 6.79 -12.03
N LYS A 225 -16.28 7.05 -12.18
CA LYS A 225 -16.79 8.20 -12.94
C LYS A 225 -17.09 9.34 -11.98
N VAL A 226 -16.64 10.55 -12.32
CA VAL A 226 -17.07 11.77 -11.63
C VAL A 226 -18.52 12.08 -12.03
N VAL A 227 -19.47 11.84 -11.13
CA VAL A 227 -20.89 12.12 -11.40
C VAL A 227 -21.24 13.58 -11.14
N ASN A 228 -20.55 14.22 -10.20
CA ASN A 228 -20.70 15.64 -9.90
C ASN A 228 -19.40 16.24 -9.36
N PHE A 229 -19.17 17.51 -9.69
CA PHE A 229 -18.08 18.32 -9.16
C PHE A 229 -18.59 19.74 -8.89
N THR A 230 -18.39 20.22 -7.67
CA THR A 230 -18.73 21.59 -7.27
C THR A 230 -17.49 22.24 -6.67
N LYS A 231 -16.98 23.28 -7.33
CA LYS A 231 -15.92 24.15 -6.79
C LYS A 231 -16.54 25.14 -5.81
N GLY A 232 -16.24 25.00 -4.52
CA GLY A 232 -16.65 25.96 -3.49
C GLY A 232 -15.55 26.96 -3.16
N GLN A 233 -15.88 27.96 -2.34
CA GLN A 233 -14.89 28.93 -1.84
C GLN A 233 -13.90 28.28 -0.86
N GLU A 234 -14.42 27.45 0.04
CA GLU A 234 -13.64 26.76 1.07
C GLU A 234 -13.40 25.28 0.74
N THR A 235 -14.41 24.62 0.17
CA THR A 235 -14.43 23.16 -0.06
C THR A 235 -14.78 22.84 -1.51
N ASN A 236 -14.04 21.92 -2.12
CA ASN A 236 -14.47 21.25 -3.34
C ASN A 236 -15.24 19.97 -3.01
N PHE A 237 -16.44 19.80 -3.57
CA PHE A 237 -17.24 18.59 -3.42
C PHE A 237 -17.15 17.73 -4.68
N ILE A 238 -16.78 16.46 -4.51
CA ILE A 238 -16.61 15.50 -5.61
C ILE A 238 -17.46 14.27 -5.34
N HIS A 239 -18.31 13.91 -6.30
CA HIS A 239 -19.12 12.70 -6.22
C HIS A 239 -18.59 11.69 -7.23
N LEU A 240 -18.25 10.49 -6.74
CA LEU A 240 -17.67 9.40 -7.51
C LEU A 240 -18.60 8.21 -7.51
N LEU A 241 -18.77 7.58 -8.67
CA LEU A 241 -19.50 6.33 -8.84
C LEU A 241 -18.55 5.27 -9.39
N SER A 242 -18.47 4.13 -8.71
CA SER A 242 -17.74 2.95 -9.17
C SER A 242 -18.21 2.50 -10.55
N LEU A 243 -17.26 2.17 -11.42
CA LEU A 243 -17.53 1.56 -12.72
C LEU A 243 -17.10 0.10 -12.75
N GLU A 244 -15.79 -0.13 -12.64
CA GLU A 244 -15.15 -1.43 -12.82
C GLU A 244 -13.81 -1.48 -12.08
N ASP A 245 -13.23 -2.66 -11.94
CA ASP A 245 -11.81 -2.82 -11.65
C ASP A 245 -11.01 -2.82 -12.95
N ASP A 246 -9.91 -2.08 -12.97
CA ASP A 246 -8.99 -2.07 -14.10
C ASP A 246 -7.58 -1.88 -13.56
N SER A 247 -6.63 -2.71 -13.99
CA SER A 247 -5.25 -2.67 -13.51
C SER A 247 -4.29 -2.62 -14.68
N ASN A 248 -3.31 -1.72 -14.60
CA ASN A 248 -2.22 -1.66 -15.57
C ASN A 248 -1.20 -2.78 -15.34
N TYR A 249 -1.10 -3.26 -14.10
CA TYR A 249 -0.12 -4.26 -13.68
C TYR A 249 -0.78 -5.57 -13.28
N ASN A 250 -0.09 -6.68 -13.58
CA ASN A 250 -0.47 -8.01 -13.10
C ASN A 250 0.75 -8.91 -12.91
N CYS A 251 0.96 -9.37 -11.68
CA CYS A 251 1.99 -10.33 -11.28
C CYS A 251 3.42 -9.92 -11.64
N VAL A 252 3.74 -8.63 -11.50
CA VAL A 252 5.00 -8.07 -12.04
C VAL A 252 6.24 -8.70 -11.41
N PHE A 253 6.23 -8.87 -10.08
CA PHE A 253 7.38 -9.38 -9.31
C PHE A 253 7.71 -10.83 -9.67
N VAL A 254 6.77 -11.75 -9.51
CA VAL A 254 7.01 -13.17 -9.81
C VAL A 254 7.35 -13.43 -11.27
N LYS A 255 6.82 -12.63 -12.21
CA LYS A 255 7.23 -12.72 -13.62
C LYS A 255 8.69 -12.32 -13.84
N GLU A 256 9.27 -11.51 -12.96
CA GLU A 256 10.69 -11.19 -12.96
C GLU A 256 11.49 -12.32 -12.32
N GLU A 257 11.08 -12.80 -11.14
CA GLU A 257 11.77 -13.89 -10.43
C GLU A 257 11.87 -15.16 -11.28
N LEU A 258 10.82 -15.51 -12.03
CA LEU A 258 10.83 -16.67 -12.94
C LEU A 258 11.79 -16.55 -14.13
N LYS A 259 12.26 -15.33 -14.47
CA LYS A 259 13.23 -15.13 -15.56
C LYS A 259 14.66 -15.33 -15.11
N LYS A 260 14.98 -15.04 -13.83
CA LYS A 260 16.36 -15.10 -13.32
C LYS A 260 17.01 -16.48 -13.50
N PRO A 261 16.35 -17.61 -13.18
CA PRO A 261 16.94 -18.93 -13.41
C PRO A 261 17.23 -19.21 -14.89
N GLN A 262 16.39 -18.70 -15.80
CA GLN A 262 16.58 -18.91 -17.26
C GLN A 262 17.75 -18.08 -17.82
N GLU A 263 18.06 -16.95 -17.21
CA GLU A 263 19.19 -16.10 -17.59
C GLU A 263 20.49 -16.65 -17.00
N GLU A 264 20.47 -17.12 -15.75
CA GLU A 264 21.63 -17.79 -15.12
C GLU A 264 22.02 -19.08 -15.85
N GLU A 265 21.06 -19.90 -16.30
CA GLU A 265 21.33 -21.09 -17.12
C GLU A 265 21.88 -20.73 -18.51
N LYS A 266 21.38 -19.65 -19.14
CA LYS A 266 21.91 -19.15 -20.42
C LYS A 266 23.30 -18.56 -20.27
N GLU A 267 23.61 -17.88 -19.18
CA GLU A 267 24.94 -17.39 -18.88
C GLU A 267 25.92 -18.52 -18.58
N LEU A 268 25.51 -19.56 -17.82
CA LEU A 268 26.32 -20.75 -17.60
C LEU A 268 26.57 -21.54 -18.89
N GLY A 269 25.52 -21.73 -19.70
CA GLY A 269 25.61 -22.40 -21.00
C GLY A 269 26.42 -21.61 -22.03
N GLY A 270 26.36 -20.27 -21.98
CA GLY A 270 27.20 -19.37 -22.76
C GLY A 270 28.67 -19.47 -22.37
N LYS A 271 28.99 -19.40 -21.07
CA LYS A 271 30.36 -19.58 -20.55
C LYS A 271 30.93 -20.96 -20.90
N GLN A 272 30.13 -22.03 -20.83
CA GLN A 272 30.56 -23.37 -21.24
C GLN A 272 30.82 -23.50 -22.75
N LYS A 273 30.11 -22.75 -23.61
CA LYS A 273 30.41 -22.68 -25.05
C LYS A 273 31.68 -21.88 -25.33
N THR A 274 31.89 -20.73 -24.66
CA THR A 274 33.14 -19.95 -24.78
C THR A 274 34.37 -20.76 -24.34
N LEU A 275 34.24 -21.57 -23.27
CA LEU A 275 35.30 -22.48 -22.80
C LEU A 275 35.59 -23.64 -23.76
N LYS A 276 34.59 -24.12 -24.53
CA LYS A 276 34.79 -25.14 -25.58
C LYS A 276 35.39 -24.57 -26.86
N GLU A 277 35.15 -23.29 -27.17
CA GLU A 277 35.77 -22.61 -28.32
C GLU A 277 37.23 -22.21 -28.04
N THR A 278 37.62 -22.05 -26.77
CA THR A 278 39.01 -21.78 -26.37
C THR A 278 39.87 -23.03 -26.09
N SER A 279 39.31 -24.24 -26.15
CA SER A 279 40.07 -25.49 -25.91
C SER A 279 40.67 -26.15 -27.16
N THR A 280 40.87 -25.41 -28.26
CA THR A 280 41.64 -25.87 -29.43
C THR A 280 42.98 -25.14 -29.58
N ALA A 281 43.68 -24.90 -28.47
CA ALA A 281 45.10 -24.54 -28.51
C ALA A 281 45.84 -25.08 -27.27
N GLY A 282 46.79 -25.99 -27.52
CA GLY A 282 47.97 -26.20 -26.68
C GLY A 282 47.87 -27.26 -25.58
N VAL A 283 48.31 -28.48 -25.92
CA VAL A 283 48.80 -29.50 -24.98
C VAL A 283 50.25 -29.19 -24.62
N SER A 284 50.59 -29.20 -23.32
CA SER A 284 51.86 -29.61 -22.66
C SER A 284 52.08 -28.79 -21.38
N ASP A 285 52.57 -29.24 -20.24
CA ASP A 285 52.76 -30.55 -19.58
C ASP A 285 53.19 -30.24 -18.12
N LEU A 286 52.98 -31.19 -17.21
CA LEU A 286 53.65 -31.43 -15.91
C LEU A 286 53.77 -30.38 -14.78
N GLY A 287 53.36 -30.78 -13.55
CA GLY A 287 54.08 -30.35 -12.33
C GLY A 287 53.37 -30.32 -10.96
N HIS A 288 53.06 -31.48 -10.39
CA HIS A 288 53.22 -31.84 -8.95
C HIS A 288 52.73 -30.93 -7.77
N SER A 289 51.73 -31.47 -7.06
CA SER A 289 51.77 -31.90 -5.63
C SER A 289 51.45 -30.96 -4.43
N LYS A 290 50.66 -31.54 -3.50
CA LYS A 290 50.51 -31.36 -2.04
C LYS A 290 49.43 -30.42 -1.44
N THR A 291 48.29 -31.05 -1.13
CA THR A 291 47.64 -31.24 0.20
C THR A 291 47.57 -30.13 1.28
N CYS A 292 46.32 -30.00 1.79
CA CYS A 292 45.86 -29.93 3.20
C CYS A 292 45.54 -28.57 3.83
N GLY A 293 44.39 -28.51 4.54
CA GLY A 293 44.21 -27.66 5.73
C GLY A 293 42.95 -26.78 5.79
N ARG A 294 41.90 -27.25 6.50
CA ARG A 294 40.80 -26.43 7.06
C ARG A 294 41.33 -25.41 8.07
N GLN A 295 40.70 -24.23 8.21
CA GLN A 295 39.85 -23.89 9.38
C GLN A 295 39.17 -22.52 9.29
N LEU A 296 37.96 -22.47 9.82
CA LEU A 296 37.10 -21.32 10.10
C LEU A 296 37.37 -20.79 11.52
N THR A 297 37.40 -19.47 11.69
CA THR A 297 36.88 -18.66 12.82
C THR A 297 36.85 -17.21 12.29
N GLY A 298 35.87 -16.33 12.52
CA GLY A 298 35.00 -16.12 13.67
C GLY A 298 35.26 -14.69 14.18
N PHE A 299 34.64 -13.68 13.55
CA PHE A 299 34.67 -12.28 14.02
C PHE A 299 33.24 -11.81 14.29
N ALA A 300 32.91 -11.58 15.55
CA ALA A 300 31.74 -10.83 15.97
C ALA A 300 32.21 -9.84 17.06
N GLY A 301 32.31 -8.57 16.67
CA GLY A 301 32.60 -7.43 17.53
C GLY A 301 31.39 -6.52 17.63
N SER A 302 30.91 -6.36 18.86
CA SER A 302 30.21 -5.23 19.48
C SER A 302 29.23 -4.38 18.66
N ALA A 303 27.95 -4.50 19.03
CA ALA A 303 26.97 -3.43 18.91
C ALA A 303 27.07 -2.51 20.14
N ALA A 304 27.28 -1.21 19.90
CA ALA A 304 27.02 -0.14 20.86
C ALA A 304 26.03 0.82 20.22
N TRP A 305 24.85 0.93 20.82
CA TRP A 305 23.76 1.80 20.40
C TRP A 305 24.03 3.23 20.87
N GLY A 306 23.90 4.18 19.93
CA GLY A 306 23.92 5.61 20.19
C GLY A 306 22.95 6.33 19.26
N ILE A 307 21.85 6.83 19.85
CA ILE A 307 21.27 8.17 19.68
C ILE A 307 21.08 8.69 18.23
N LEU A 308 19.82 8.66 17.75
CA LEU A 308 19.00 9.80 17.27
C LEU A 308 17.71 9.31 16.59
#